data_AF-A0A6I4MFI7-F1
#
_entry.id   AF-A0A6I4MFI7-F1
#
_cell.length_a   1.000
_cell.length_b   1.000
_cell.length_c   1.000
_cell.angle_alpha   90.00
_cell.angle_beta   90.00
_cell.angle_gamma   90.00
#
_symmetry.space_group_name_H-M   'P 1'
#
loop_
_entity.id
_entity.type
_entity.pdbx_description
1 polymer ?
#
loop_
_entity_poly.entity_id
_entity_poly.type
_entity_poly.pdbx_seq_one_letter_code
_entity_poly.pdbx_strand_id
1 'polypeptide(L)'
;MAEYEYCNEWAYLASEAGHDDPRVLVSVGEDEWALQARSISEFFVLLAAVRLPSHFGWSVQLIDDDFPDGAAPRERIEAAYCPMGFQNWRELGADSALFGGPDVIVRHDTGMADFSVEISGRTREALAAAAGTLGWTWDEAAVEPPNKDAEP
;
A
#
# COMPACT_ATOMS: atom_id res chain seq x y z
N MET A 1 -27.65 6.52 -0.47
CA MET A 1 -26.82 6.38 -1.69
C MET A 1 -26.24 7.72 -2.04
N ALA A 2 -25.08 8.02 -1.47
CA ALA A 2 -24.21 9.17 -1.76
C ALA A 2 -22.80 8.77 -1.26
N GLU A 3 -22.27 7.66 -1.80
CA GLU A 3 -20.97 7.08 -1.40
C GLU A 3 -19.94 7.20 -2.53
N TYR A 4 -20.12 8.16 -3.45
CA TYR A 4 -19.30 8.33 -4.66
C TYR A 4 -18.64 9.71 -4.77
N GLU A 5 -18.46 10.45 -3.67
CA GLU A 5 -17.99 11.85 -3.75
C GLU A 5 -16.62 12.12 -3.10
N TYR A 6 -15.93 11.09 -2.60
CA TYR A 6 -14.55 11.25 -2.14
C TYR A 6 -13.61 10.53 -3.11
N CYS A 7 -13.32 11.16 -4.24
CA CYS A 7 -12.14 10.79 -5.03
C CYS A 7 -11.06 11.82 -4.71
N ASN A 8 -9.93 11.37 -4.17
CA ASN A 8 -8.77 12.23 -4.11
C ASN A 8 -8.37 12.59 -5.54
N GLU A 9 -7.96 13.82 -5.75
CA GLU A 9 -7.42 14.30 -7.01
C GLU A 9 -5.90 14.18 -6.96
N TRP A 10 -5.28 13.68 -8.03
CA TRP A 10 -3.84 13.80 -8.24
C TRP A 10 -3.55 14.92 -9.22
N ALA A 11 -2.58 15.77 -8.87
CA ALA A 11 -2.18 16.89 -9.70
C ALA A 11 -0.68 17.15 -9.58
N TYR A 12 -0.15 17.95 -10.50
CA TYR A 12 1.19 18.55 -10.38
C TYR A 12 1.06 20.08 -10.42
N LEU A 13 2.04 20.76 -9.85
CA LEU A 13 2.02 22.23 -9.80
C LEU A 13 2.12 22.80 -11.22
N ALA A 14 1.32 23.83 -11.52
CA ALA A 14 1.39 24.54 -12.79
C ALA A 14 2.80 25.12 -13.07
N SER A 15 3.54 25.50 -12.01
CA SER A 15 4.94 25.95 -12.11
C SER A 15 5.92 24.86 -12.54
N GLU A 16 5.54 23.58 -12.42
CA GLU A 16 6.35 22.43 -12.80
C GLU A 16 5.88 21.80 -14.12
N ALA A 17 4.83 22.35 -14.77
CA ALA A 17 4.28 21.77 -16.00
C ALA A 17 5.26 21.75 -17.18
N GLY A 18 6.34 22.55 -17.11
CA GLY A 18 7.42 22.53 -18.10
C GLY A 18 8.57 21.57 -17.76
N HIS A 19 8.51 20.85 -16.63
CA HIS A 19 9.49 19.83 -16.27
C HIS A 19 9.11 18.48 -16.87
N ASP A 20 10.11 17.69 -17.25
CA ASP A 20 9.89 16.35 -17.80
C ASP A 20 9.32 15.36 -16.77
N ASP A 21 9.56 15.59 -15.48
CA ASP A 21 9.20 14.68 -14.39
C ASP A 21 8.75 15.46 -13.13
N PRO A 22 7.59 16.14 -13.17
CA PRO A 22 7.12 17.00 -12.08
C PRO A 22 6.66 16.21 -10.86
N ARG A 23 6.65 16.83 -9.68
CA ARG A 23 6.15 16.21 -8.45
C ARG A 23 4.64 16.02 -8.53
N VAL A 24 4.16 14.93 -7.93
CA VAL A 24 2.73 14.62 -7.85
C VAL A 24 2.23 14.89 -6.44
N LEU A 25 1.15 15.66 -6.36
CA LEU A 25 0.39 15.96 -5.17
C LEU A 25 -0.92 15.20 -5.19
N VAL A 26 -1.49 15.00 -4.00
CA VAL A 26 -2.82 14.40 -3.81
C VAL A 26 -3.64 15.29 -2.90
N SER A 27 -4.93 15.46 -3.22
CA SER A 27 -5.84 16.16 -2.32
C SER A 27 -6.09 15.29 -1.07
N VAL A 28 -6.02 15.90 0.11
CA VAL A 28 -6.24 15.23 1.41
C VAL A 28 -7.32 15.93 2.25
N GLY A 29 -7.90 17.00 1.71
CA GLY A 29 -8.99 17.80 2.26
C GLY A 29 -9.48 18.80 1.20
N GLU A 30 -10.50 19.60 1.51
CA GLU A 30 -11.14 20.51 0.53
C GLU A 30 -10.15 21.46 -0.17
N ASP A 31 -9.14 21.96 0.54
CA ASP A 31 -8.10 22.84 0.00
C ASP A 31 -6.67 22.39 0.40
N GLU A 32 -6.53 21.13 0.82
CA GLU A 32 -5.27 20.59 1.33
C GLU A 32 -4.65 19.60 0.36
N TRP A 33 -3.38 19.83 0.05
CA TRP A 33 -2.59 19.00 -0.86
C TRP A 33 -1.35 18.47 -0.15
N ALA A 34 -1.12 17.17 -0.26
CA ALA A 34 0.07 16.51 0.26
C ALA A 34 0.96 16.01 -0.89
N LEU A 35 2.27 15.87 -0.62
CA LEU A 35 3.18 15.24 -1.58
C LEU A 35 2.88 13.75 -1.68
N GLN A 36 2.49 13.28 -2.87
CA GLN A 36 2.24 11.86 -3.14
C GLN A 36 3.48 11.16 -3.74
N ALA A 37 4.26 11.87 -4.55
CA ALA A 37 5.50 11.37 -5.12
C ALA A 37 6.44 12.51 -5.51
N ARG A 38 7.75 12.28 -5.48
CA ARG A 38 8.75 13.31 -5.83
C ARG A 38 8.91 13.49 -7.33
N SER A 39 8.27 12.64 -8.13
CA SER A 39 8.17 12.78 -9.58
C SER A 39 7.00 11.96 -10.15
N ILE A 40 6.58 12.22 -11.40
CA ILE A 40 5.49 11.47 -12.03
C ILE A 40 5.93 10.04 -12.36
N SER A 41 7.21 9.84 -12.65
CA SER A 41 7.81 8.51 -12.83
C SER A 41 7.76 7.71 -11.52
N GLU A 42 8.14 8.33 -10.40
CA GLU A 42 7.98 7.71 -9.07
C GLU A 42 6.51 7.40 -8.77
N PHE A 43 5.60 8.32 -9.10
CA PHE A 43 4.17 8.13 -8.88
C PHE A 43 3.63 6.89 -9.58
N PHE A 44 3.97 6.64 -10.84
CA PHE A 44 3.49 5.45 -11.54
C PHE A 44 4.04 4.15 -10.95
N VAL A 45 5.30 4.14 -10.49
CA VAL A 45 5.86 2.97 -9.81
C VAL A 45 5.19 2.75 -8.46
N LEU A 46 4.94 3.81 -7.69
CA LEU A 46 4.23 3.74 -6.42
C LEU A 46 2.78 3.26 -6.62
N LEU A 47 2.06 3.84 -7.59
CA LEU A 47 0.69 3.43 -7.93
C LEU A 47 0.64 1.95 -8.31
N ALA A 48 1.58 1.49 -9.14
CA ALA A 48 1.71 0.08 -9.49
C ALA A 48 1.97 -0.79 -8.25
N ALA A 49 2.86 -0.36 -7.34
CA ALA A 49 3.16 -1.07 -6.11
C ALA A 49 1.99 -1.09 -5.11
N VAL A 50 1.06 -0.14 -5.18
CA VAL A 50 -0.15 -0.11 -4.33
C VAL A 50 -1.29 -0.94 -4.92
N ARG A 51 -1.50 -0.88 -6.23
CA ARG A 51 -2.71 -1.43 -6.87
C ARG A 51 -2.54 -2.83 -7.46
N LEU A 52 -1.34 -3.18 -7.93
CA LEU A 52 -1.11 -4.44 -8.65
C LEU A 52 -0.83 -5.66 -7.75
N PRO A 53 -0.16 -5.56 -6.58
CA PRO A 53 0.29 -6.75 -5.87
C PRO A 53 -0.84 -7.66 -5.36
N SER A 54 -1.89 -7.12 -4.75
CA SER A 54 -3.04 -7.91 -4.29
C SER A 54 -3.89 -8.43 -5.46
N HIS A 55 -3.84 -7.75 -6.60
CA HIS A 55 -4.56 -8.14 -7.80
C HIS A 55 -3.92 -9.33 -8.53
N PHE A 56 -2.61 -9.28 -8.74
CA PHE A 56 -1.85 -10.26 -9.52
C PHE A 56 -1.05 -11.26 -8.66
N GLY A 57 -0.99 -11.04 -7.35
CA GLY A 57 -0.33 -11.89 -6.37
C GLY A 57 -1.31 -12.55 -5.41
N TRP A 58 -0.76 -13.24 -4.42
CA TRP A 58 -1.51 -13.72 -3.27
C TRP A 58 -1.50 -12.64 -2.21
N SER A 59 -2.63 -12.36 -1.56
CA SER A 59 -2.71 -11.35 -0.52
C SER A 59 -3.38 -11.83 0.76
N VAL A 60 -3.09 -11.13 1.85
CA VAL A 60 -3.87 -11.15 3.08
C VAL A 60 -3.97 -9.72 3.61
N GLN A 61 -5.15 -9.36 4.09
CA GLN A 61 -5.43 -8.08 4.74
C GLN A 61 -5.65 -8.33 6.23
N LEU A 62 -4.99 -7.55 7.06
CA LEU A 62 -4.88 -7.75 8.50
C LEU A 62 -5.14 -6.43 9.25
N ILE A 63 -5.62 -6.56 10.47
CA ILE A 63 -5.73 -5.48 11.46
C ILE A 63 -4.72 -5.68 12.59
N ASP A 64 -4.51 -4.65 13.41
CA ASP A 64 -3.54 -4.68 14.51
C ASP A 64 -3.78 -5.86 15.48
N ASP A 65 -5.03 -6.23 15.69
CA ASP A 65 -5.45 -7.32 16.59
C ASP A 65 -5.11 -8.72 16.05
N ASP A 66 -4.75 -8.86 14.77
CA ASP A 66 -4.37 -10.16 14.17
C ASP A 66 -2.94 -10.58 14.56
N PHE A 67 -2.15 -9.69 15.16
CA PHE A 67 -0.76 -9.95 15.52
C PHE A 67 -0.63 -10.42 16.98
N PRO A 68 0.20 -11.45 17.24
CA PRO A 68 0.33 -11.99 18.60
C PRO A 68 1.02 -11.01 19.54
N ASP A 69 0.73 -11.19 20.84
CA ASP A 69 1.38 -10.52 21.97
C ASP A 69 1.15 -8.99 22.05
N GLY A 70 0.26 -8.42 21.24
CA GLY A 70 -0.09 -6.99 21.26
C GLY A 70 1.05 -6.05 20.83
N ALA A 71 2.11 -6.59 20.23
CA ALA A 71 3.19 -5.78 19.66
C ALA A 71 2.70 -5.10 18.37
N ALA A 72 2.93 -3.78 18.27
CA ALA A 72 2.47 -2.99 17.14
C ALA A 72 2.99 -3.57 15.81
N PRO A 73 2.14 -3.74 14.78
CA PRO A 73 2.55 -4.34 13.50
C PRO A 73 3.76 -3.64 12.88
N ARG A 74 3.83 -2.32 13.05
CA ARG A 74 4.93 -1.48 12.58
C ARG A 74 6.32 -1.98 13.00
N GLU A 75 6.52 -2.29 14.28
CA GLU A 75 7.83 -2.69 14.80
C GLU A 75 8.31 -4.00 14.17
N ARG A 76 7.38 -4.94 13.96
CA ARG A 76 7.64 -6.23 13.31
C ARG A 76 8.00 -6.03 11.84
N ILE A 77 7.26 -5.17 11.14
CA ILE A 77 7.48 -4.87 9.72
C ILE A 77 8.84 -4.20 9.53
N GLU A 78 9.16 -3.17 10.32
CA GLU A 78 10.44 -2.46 10.24
C GLU A 78 11.64 -3.34 10.62
N ALA A 79 11.45 -4.34 11.50
CA ALA A 79 12.47 -5.32 11.83
C ALA A 79 12.70 -6.38 10.73
N ALA A 80 11.64 -6.75 10.00
CA ALA A 80 11.67 -7.83 9.02
C ALA A 80 11.95 -7.35 7.58
N TYR A 81 11.51 -6.14 7.23
CA TYR A 81 11.50 -5.66 5.86
C TYR A 81 12.07 -4.25 5.73
N CYS A 82 12.82 -4.04 4.65
CA CYS A 82 13.33 -2.71 4.33
C CYS A 82 12.22 -1.82 3.76
N PRO A 83 12.19 -0.52 4.10
CA PRO A 83 11.36 0.46 3.40
C PRO A 83 11.72 0.52 1.90
N MET A 84 10.72 0.63 1.04
CA MET A 84 10.92 0.71 -0.42
C MET A 84 11.38 2.10 -0.90
N GLY A 85 11.36 3.11 -0.03
CA GLY A 85 11.89 4.46 -0.31
C GLY A 85 10.92 5.46 -0.95
N PHE A 86 9.70 5.02 -1.24
CA PHE A 86 8.61 5.88 -1.73
C PHE A 86 8.12 6.87 -0.66
N GLN A 87 7.40 7.89 -1.10
CA GLN A 87 6.47 8.60 -0.21
C GLN A 87 5.31 7.69 0.20
N ASN A 88 4.66 8.02 1.32
CA ASN A 88 3.49 7.28 1.77
C ASN A 88 2.32 7.47 0.80
N TRP A 89 1.51 6.42 0.61
CA TRP A 89 0.26 6.49 -0.11
C TRP A 89 -0.78 7.24 0.71
N ARG A 90 -1.47 8.23 0.11
CA ARG A 90 -2.32 9.19 0.84
C ARG A 90 -3.76 9.27 0.33
N GLU A 91 -4.11 8.46 -0.66
CA GLU A 91 -5.46 8.41 -1.21
C GLU A 91 -6.49 7.98 -0.15
N LEU A 92 -7.69 8.55 -0.18
CA LEU A 92 -8.81 8.22 0.70
C LEU A 92 -8.48 8.34 2.21
N GLY A 93 -7.56 9.23 2.58
CA GLY A 93 -7.15 9.43 3.97
C GLY A 93 -6.21 8.35 4.50
N ALA A 94 -5.68 7.49 3.61
CA ALA A 94 -4.58 6.59 3.92
C ALA A 94 -3.32 7.37 4.34
N ASP A 95 -2.43 6.70 5.06
CA ASP A 95 -1.04 7.10 5.25
C ASP A 95 -0.17 5.83 5.22
N SER A 96 -0.10 5.21 4.05
CA SER A 96 0.49 3.87 3.90
C SER A 96 1.95 3.90 3.50
N ALA A 97 2.80 3.28 4.30
CA ALA A 97 4.19 3.00 3.96
C ALA A 97 4.34 1.63 3.30
N LEU A 98 5.27 1.50 2.35
CA LEU A 98 5.57 0.24 1.66
C LEU A 98 6.94 -0.31 2.07
N PHE A 99 6.96 -1.60 2.38
CA PHE A 99 8.13 -2.36 2.78
C PHE A 99 8.25 -3.63 1.94
N GLY A 100 9.47 -4.19 1.85
CA GLY A 100 9.69 -5.49 1.25
C GLY A 100 10.59 -5.44 0.03
N GLY A 101 10.25 -6.23 -0.99
CA GLY A 101 11.08 -6.47 -2.16
C GLY A 101 10.36 -7.21 -3.30
N PRO A 102 11.10 -7.85 -4.22
CA PRO A 102 10.54 -8.40 -5.45
C PRO A 102 9.46 -9.49 -5.27
N ASP A 103 9.54 -10.26 -4.20
CA ASP A 103 8.63 -11.40 -3.96
C ASP A 103 7.52 -11.09 -2.98
N VAL A 104 7.67 -10.05 -2.14
CA VAL A 104 6.70 -9.65 -1.11
C VAL A 104 6.70 -8.14 -0.97
N ILE A 105 5.51 -7.54 -1.00
CA ILE A 105 5.29 -6.16 -0.60
C ILE A 105 4.38 -6.17 0.64
N VAL A 106 4.78 -5.45 1.67
CA VAL A 106 3.97 -5.21 2.87
C VAL A 106 3.58 -3.73 2.87
N ARG A 107 2.28 -3.46 2.81
CA ARG A 107 1.70 -2.13 3.01
C ARG A 107 1.26 -2.03 4.46
N HIS A 108 1.71 -0.99 5.14
CA HIS A 108 1.25 -0.67 6.49
C HIS A 108 0.66 0.74 6.50
N ASP A 109 -0.63 0.81 6.80
CA ASP A 109 -1.39 2.05 6.88
C ASP A 109 -1.53 2.51 8.33
N THR A 110 -1.22 3.78 8.58
CA THR A 110 -1.50 4.45 9.86
C THR A 110 -2.57 5.53 9.73
N GLY A 111 -3.27 5.57 8.60
CA GLY A 111 -4.33 6.51 8.29
C GLY A 111 -5.70 5.87 8.51
N MET A 112 -6.59 6.08 7.54
CA MET A 112 -8.00 5.70 7.62
C MET A 112 -8.33 4.43 6.80
N ALA A 113 -7.36 3.60 6.42
CA ALA A 113 -7.65 2.37 5.69
C ALA A 113 -8.41 1.36 6.57
N ASP A 114 -9.29 0.56 5.93
CA ASP A 114 -10.05 -0.51 6.62
C ASP A 114 -9.15 -1.59 7.24
N PHE A 115 -7.94 -1.78 6.68
CA PHE A 115 -6.93 -2.72 7.14
C PHE A 115 -5.61 -1.99 7.35
N SER A 116 -5.01 -2.15 8.54
CA SER A 116 -3.75 -1.50 8.87
C SER A 116 -2.56 -2.19 8.20
N VAL A 117 -2.67 -3.47 7.84
CA VAL A 117 -1.61 -4.20 7.13
C VAL A 117 -2.18 -4.98 5.95
N GLU A 118 -1.54 -4.87 4.80
CA GLU A 118 -1.75 -5.77 3.66
C GLU A 118 -0.41 -6.39 3.27
N ILE A 119 -0.36 -7.71 3.17
CA ILE A 119 0.81 -8.46 2.70
C ILE A 119 0.45 -9.04 1.34
N SER A 120 1.26 -8.74 0.33
CA SER A 120 1.11 -9.29 -1.01
C SER A 120 2.37 -10.07 -1.40
N GLY A 121 2.23 -11.35 -1.70
CA GLY A 121 3.28 -12.24 -2.16
C GLY A 121 3.11 -12.61 -3.64
N ARG A 122 4.21 -12.62 -4.40
CA ARG A 122 4.21 -13.10 -5.80
C ARG A 122 3.74 -14.56 -5.91
N THR A 123 4.07 -15.36 -4.91
CA THR A 123 3.58 -16.74 -4.77
C THR A 123 2.94 -16.93 -3.40
N ARG A 124 2.17 -18.01 -3.28
CA ARG A 124 1.55 -18.41 -2.03
C ARG A 124 2.59 -18.69 -0.95
N GLU A 125 3.70 -19.32 -1.33
CA GLU A 125 4.81 -19.64 -0.43
C GLU A 125 5.51 -18.37 0.05
N ALA A 126 5.67 -17.37 -0.82
CA ALA A 126 6.23 -16.08 -0.44
C ALA A 126 5.31 -15.34 0.56
N LEU A 127 3.99 -15.38 0.32
CA LEU A 127 3.00 -14.84 1.26
C LEU A 127 3.07 -15.57 2.61
N ALA A 128 3.07 -16.91 2.61
CA ALA A 128 3.14 -17.71 3.83
C ALA A 128 4.43 -17.48 4.63
N ALA A 129 5.56 -17.38 3.95
CA ALA A 129 6.84 -17.06 4.58
C ALA A 129 6.82 -15.66 5.22
N ALA A 130 6.21 -14.68 4.55
CA ALA A 130 6.09 -13.33 5.07
C ALA A 130 5.16 -13.23 6.28
N ALA A 131 3.98 -13.84 6.18
CA ALA A 131 3.01 -13.84 7.25
C ALA A 131 3.57 -14.54 8.50
N GLY A 132 4.27 -15.66 8.31
CA GLY A 132 4.99 -16.35 9.39
C GLY A 132 6.13 -15.51 10.00
N THR A 133 6.86 -14.75 9.18
CA THR A 133 7.91 -13.83 9.65
C THR A 133 7.34 -12.70 10.52
N LEU A 134 6.17 -12.19 10.15
CA LEU A 134 5.46 -11.18 10.93
C LEU A 134 4.69 -11.77 12.13
N GLY A 135 4.71 -13.09 12.29
CA GLY A 135 4.09 -13.81 13.41
C GLY A 135 2.58 -14.00 13.26
N TRP A 136 2.01 -13.75 12.09
CA TRP A 136 0.61 -14.06 11.84
C TRP A 136 0.38 -15.57 11.73
N THR A 137 -0.70 -16.06 12.33
CA THR A 137 -1.09 -17.47 12.21
C THR A 137 -1.83 -17.67 10.91
N TRP A 138 -1.32 -18.56 10.06
CA TRP A 138 -1.90 -18.80 8.74
C TRP A 138 -3.36 -19.26 8.83
N ASP A 139 -4.25 -18.47 8.25
CA ASP A 139 -5.65 -18.81 8.02
C ASP A 139 -5.95 -18.84 6.51
N GLU A 140 -6.36 -20.01 6.02
CA GLU A 140 -6.70 -20.21 4.63
C GLU A 140 -7.89 -19.34 4.17
N ALA A 141 -8.83 -19.04 5.07
CA ALA A 141 -10.03 -18.29 4.75
C ALA A 141 -9.76 -16.79 4.52
N ALA A 142 -8.67 -16.27 5.11
CA ALA A 142 -8.26 -14.87 4.97
C ALA A 142 -7.34 -14.63 3.76
N VAL A 143 -6.84 -15.70 3.13
CA VAL A 143 -5.88 -15.61 2.02
C VAL A 143 -6.61 -15.49 0.70
N GLU A 144 -6.33 -14.41 -0.01
CA GLU A 144 -6.89 -14.14 -1.33
C GLU A 144 -5.92 -14.61 -2.44
N PRO A 145 -6.38 -15.45 -3.38
CA PRO A 145 -5.59 -15.82 -4.54
C PRO A 145 -5.57 -14.69 -5.60
N PRO A 146 -4.60 -14.71 -6.52
CA PRO A 146 -4.56 -13.73 -7.61
C PRO A 146 -5.82 -13.80 -8.47
N ASN A 147 -6.35 -12.63 -8.84
CA ASN A 147 -7.52 -12.51 -9.69
C ASN A 147 -7.12 -12.68 -11.16
N LYS A 148 -7.27 -13.90 -11.69
CA LYS A 148 -6.81 -14.26 -13.05
C LYS A 148 -7.73 -13.77 -14.17
N ASP A 149 -8.96 -13.36 -13.85
CA ASP A 149 -10.00 -13.03 -14.83
C ASP A 149 -10.26 -11.53 -14.92
N ALA A 150 -9.53 -10.72 -14.17
CA ALA A 150 -9.65 -9.27 -14.27
C ALA A 150 -8.91 -8.75 -15.50
N GLU A 151 -9.65 -8.09 -16.39
CA GLU A 151 -9.06 -7.29 -17.45
C GLU A 151 -8.29 -6.10 -16.83
N PRO A 152 -7.12 -5.74 -17.39
CA PRO A 152 -6.33 -4.60 -16.92
C PRO A 152 -7.02 -3.25 -17.14
#